data_AF-A0A7W2B7B6-F1
#
_entry.id   AF-A0A7W2B7B6-F1
#
_cell.length_a   1.000
_cell.length_b   1.000
_cell.length_c   1.000
_cell.angle_alpha   90.00
_cell.angle_beta   90.00
_cell.angle_gamma   90.00
#
_symmetry.space_group_name_H-M   'P 1'
#
loop_
_entity.id
_entity.type
_entity.pdbx_description
1 polymer ?
#
loop_
_entity_poly.entity_id
_entity_poly.type
_entity_poly.pdbx_seq_one_letter_code
_entity_poly.pdbx_strand_id
1 'polypeptide(L)' 'MPNSETNKKVVVVGAGFGGIAAALRARADGHDVTLLDRLSGLGG' A
#
# COMPACT_ATOMS: atom_id res chain seq x y z
N MET A 1 2.83 -14.03 -16.18
CA MET A 1 2.63 -14.87 -14.99
C MET A 1 3.49 -14.27 -13.89
N PRO A 2 2.95 -13.68 -12.81
CA PRO A 2 3.80 -13.12 -11.77
C PRO A 2 4.48 -14.26 -10.98
N ASN A 3 5.79 -14.11 -10.79
CA ASN A 3 6.69 -15.09 -10.17
C ASN A 3 6.25 -15.42 -8.73
N SER A 4 6.31 -16.71 -8.38
CA SER A 4 5.91 -17.33 -7.11
C SER A 4 6.82 -17.01 -5.91
N GLU A 5 7.45 -15.83 -5.86
CA GLU A 5 8.39 -15.44 -4.80
C GLU A 5 7.83 -14.25 -4.00
N THR A 6 7.00 -14.61 -3.01
CA THR A 6 6.57 -13.82 -1.85
C THR A 6 5.57 -12.69 -2.07
N ASN A 7 4.29 -13.06 -1.91
CA ASN A 7 3.22 -12.14 -1.55
C ASN A 7 3.53 -11.56 -0.15
N LYS A 8 4.30 -10.47 -0.11
CA LYS A 8 4.77 -9.83 1.13
C LYS A 8 3.65 -9.06 1.81
N LYS A 9 3.70 -8.98 3.14
CA LYS A 9 2.89 -8.06 3.92
C LYS A 9 3.56 -6.70 3.97
N VAL A 10 2.86 -5.66 3.56
CA VAL A 10 3.38 -4.28 3.48
C VAL A 10 2.51 -3.38 4.33
N VAL A 11 3.12 -2.57 5.19
CA VAL A 11 2.43 -1.51 5.93
C VAL A 11 2.89 -0.17 5.40
N VAL A 12 1.94 0.66 4.96
CA VAL A 12 2.20 2.03 4.53
C VAL A 12 1.63 2.98 5.59
N VAL A 13 2.45 3.91 6.07
CA VAL A 13 2.07 4.91 7.08
C VAL A 13 2.02 6.28 6.41
N GLY A 14 0.85 6.91 6.48
CA GLY A 14 0.50 8.14 5.77
C GLY A 14 -0.29 7.85 4.49
N ALA A 15 -1.52 8.34 4.42
CA ALA A 15 -2.46 8.27 3.31
C ALA A 15 -2.61 9.60 2.58
N GLY A 16 -1.53 10.38 2.50
CA GLY A 16 -1.39 11.43 1.48
C GLY A 16 -1.24 10.83 0.07
N PHE A 17 -1.17 11.67 -0.97
CA PHE A 17 -1.06 11.21 -2.36
C PHE A 17 0.07 10.21 -2.60
N GLY A 18 1.24 10.46 -2.02
CA GLY A 18 2.40 9.57 -2.16
C GLY A 18 2.19 8.21 -1.49
N GLY A 19 1.59 8.20 -0.30
CA GLY A 19 1.31 6.97 0.44
C GLY A 19 0.23 6.12 -0.22
N ILE A 20 -0.83 6.76 -0.72
CA ILE A 20 -1.86 6.09 -1.53
C ILE A 20 -1.24 5.49 -2.80
N ALA A 21 -0.43 6.27 -3.53
CA ALA A 21 0.22 5.77 -4.75
C ALA A 21 1.15 4.58 -4.47
N ALA A 22 1.93 4.63 -3.37
CA ALA A 22 2.79 3.53 -2.94
C ALA A 22 1.98 2.27 -2.55
N ALA A 23 0.90 2.44 -1.79
CA ALA A 23 0.03 1.34 -1.40
C ALA A 23 -0.63 0.68 -2.61
N LEU A 24 -1.14 1.47 -3.55
CA LEU A 24 -1.74 0.98 -4.80
C LEU A 24 -0.74 0.22 -5.66
N ARG A 25 0.49 0.75 -5.81
CA ARG A 25 1.58 0.07 -6.52
C ARG A 25 1.86 -1.30 -5.92
N ALA A 26 2.04 -1.37 -4.60
CA ALA A 26 2.31 -2.62 -3.90
C ALA A 26 1.14 -3.62 -4.00
N ARG A 27 -0.12 -3.17 -3.95
CA ARG A 27 -1.28 -4.05 -4.20
C ARG A 27 -1.31 -4.56 -5.65
N ALA A 28 -1.01 -3.70 -6.63
CA ALA A 28 -0.97 -4.08 -8.04
C ALA A 28 0.13 -5.10 -8.34
N ASP A 29 1.26 -5.01 -7.62
CA ASP A 29 2.36 -5.98 -7.68
C ASP A 29 2.05 -7.28 -6.90
N GLY A 30 0.86 -7.37 -6.29
CA GLY A 30 0.31 -8.58 -5.69
C GLY A 30 0.64 -8.77 -4.20
N HIS A 31 1.00 -7.72 -3.48
CA HIS A 31 1.28 -7.77 -2.04
C HIS A 31 0.04 -7.55 -1.17
N ASP A 32 0.08 -8.03 0.07
CA ASP A 32 -0.94 -7.74 1.09
C ASP A 32 -0.59 -6.43 1.81
N VAL A 33 -1.21 -5.33 1.37
CA VAL A 33 -0.96 -3.99 1.92
C VAL A 33 -2.01 -3.58 2.94
N THR A 34 -1.55 -3.05 4.07
CA THR A 34 -2.33 -2.25 5.04
C THR A 34 -1.87 -0.79 4.95
N LEU A 35 -2.80 0.14 4.75
CA LEU A 35 -2.54 1.60 4.75
C LEU A 35 -3.10 2.20 6.04
N LEU A 36 -2.28 2.96 6.74
CA LEU A 36 -2.63 3.62 8.01
C LEU A 36 -2.45 5.12 7.88
N ASP A 37 -3.42 5.90 8.38
CA ASP A 37 -3.29 7.34 8.58
C ASP A 37 -3.81 7.72 9.96
N ARG A 38 -3.36 8.86 10.48
CA ARG A 38 -3.87 9.45 11.73
C ARG A 38 -5.22 10.13 11.49
N LEU A 39 -5.41 10.71 10.31
CA LEU A 39 -6.63 11.41 9.93
C LEU A 39 -7.72 10.40 9.55
N SER A 40 -8.97 10.81 9.74
CA SER A 40 -10.13 10.04 9.28
C SER A 40 -10.33 10.11 7.76
N GLY A 41 -9.72 11.10 7.11
CA GLY A 41 -9.78 11.33 5.67
C GLY A 41 -8.50 10.93 4.95
N LEU A 42 -8.63 10.63 3.64
CA LEU A 42 -7.52 10.35 2.74
C LEU A 42 -7.10 11.62 1.99
N GLY A 43 -5.84 11.70 1.56
CA GLY A 43 -5.30 12.79 0.75
C GLY A 43 -4.27 13.65 1.48
N GLY A 44 -4.21 13.55 2.82
CA GLY A 44 -3.36 14.36 3.69
C GLY A 44 -4.10 15.47 4.41
#